data_AF-A0A2S5QHH2-F1
#
_entry.id   AF-A0A2S5QHH2-F1
#
_cell.length_a   1.000
_cell.length_b   1.000
_cell.length_c   1.000
_cell.angle_alpha   90.00
_cell.angle_beta   90.00
_cell.angle_gamma   90.00
#
_symmetry.space_group_name_H-M   'P 1'
#
loop_
_entity.id
_entity.type
_entity.pdbx_description
1 polymer ?
#
loop_
_entity_poly.entity_id
_entity_poly.type
_entity_poly.pdbx_seq_one_letter_code
_entity_poly.pdbx_strand_id
1 'polypeptide(L)'
;MNNFKLLIIVAIMTVFTGCTPHDDNHEHPHESEQPKQDDHGHAHGGGVVVTDYTDKTELFVEYTPLVKGEESAFAAHLTFTKPDGFEAVSEGKLTVALVGGGLPDEHAEASVSDTAGIFRPVLKPQHVGKRTLILRLSTNDGDITHDLGDVTVYPDRKSAEDAMPHGDETPAIGFTKEQQWKIPFAVQQIAEREVRESVAAVATLRPTSDREAVIAAPGDGLLRAGANGFPQVGNSVAKGQIVAYLAPKLGGETDVASLRLQVDSARIALDQTRVDRERLEGLFKIEAIPEKRLRDALAREKLAQAELAASQQRIATFSGGNGGIALKSPIAGQIVAVGAIAGAAVTAGQSVVHVADLKRLWLDARIAESDVTRVSKPTGAFFSLGKNSETISIEVGKDSRLVAFGGMVDANTRTVPAIFEFDNPDGRLQAGMNVQASIYTGKSTQGVAVPVSAVIDDSGTSVVFVLREGESFERRVITTGSRDGDWVAVLSGLKAGERIVTLGAYQVRLAATAPAAIGHGHAH
;
A
#
# COMPACT_ATOMS: atom_id res chain seq x y z
N MET A 1 -17.14 -18.57 -46.94
CA MET A 1 -17.47 -18.20 -48.34
C MET A 1 -17.32 -16.68 -48.44
N ASN A 2 -16.63 -16.22 -49.48
CA ASN A 2 -16.33 -14.84 -49.87
C ASN A 2 -15.15 -14.09 -49.22
N ASN A 3 -14.06 -14.16 -50.00
CA ASN A 3 -12.89 -13.28 -50.13
C ASN A 3 -13.20 -11.77 -50.12
N PHE A 4 -12.25 -10.97 -49.64
CA PHE A 4 -11.81 -9.77 -50.37
C PHE A 4 -10.36 -9.41 -50.03
N LYS A 5 -9.50 -9.39 -51.07
CA LYS A 5 -8.17 -8.79 -51.08
C LYS A 5 -8.31 -7.32 -51.44
N LEU A 6 -7.54 -6.41 -50.84
CA LEU A 6 -7.04 -5.24 -51.57
C LEU A 6 -5.72 -4.73 -51.00
N LEU A 7 -4.74 -4.65 -51.91
CA LEU A 7 -3.39 -4.14 -51.78
C LEU A 7 -3.42 -2.70 -52.31
N ILE A 8 -2.87 -1.72 -51.59
CA ILE A 8 -2.58 -0.39 -52.14
C ILE A 8 -1.13 -0.04 -51.84
N ILE A 9 -0.37 0.03 -52.94
CA ILE A 9 0.97 0.61 -53.06
C ILE A 9 0.77 2.10 -53.34
N VAL A 10 1.47 2.98 -52.62
CA VAL A 10 1.72 4.36 -53.07
C VAL A 10 3.21 4.64 -52.94
N ALA A 11 3.87 4.70 -54.08
CA ALA A 11 5.14 5.35 -54.28
C ALA A 11 4.87 6.75 -54.84
N ILE A 12 5.47 7.79 -54.26
CA ILE A 12 5.59 9.11 -54.89
C ILE A 12 7.06 9.51 -54.88
N MET A 13 7.48 9.89 -56.09
CA MET A 13 8.80 10.25 -56.56
C MET A 13 8.84 11.77 -56.79
N THR A 14 10.04 12.29 -57.09
CA THR A 14 10.40 13.61 -57.68
C THR A 14 10.66 14.75 -56.68
N VAL A 15 11.85 15.39 -56.55
CA VAL A 15 13.01 15.81 -57.41
C VAL A 15 13.00 17.36 -57.50
N PHE A 16 14.10 18.04 -57.13
CA PHE A 16 14.87 18.99 -57.97
C PHE A 16 15.92 19.81 -57.15
N THR A 17 17.19 19.55 -57.46
CA THR A 17 18.34 20.46 -57.74
C THR A 17 18.54 21.81 -57.04
N GLY A 18 19.82 22.11 -56.74
CA GLY A 18 20.42 23.45 -56.99
C GLY A 18 21.67 23.80 -56.16
N CYS A 19 22.83 23.94 -56.81
CA CYS A 19 24.13 24.48 -56.33
C CYS A 19 24.03 25.98 -55.91
N THR A 20 24.90 26.67 -55.15
CA THR A 20 26.38 26.81 -55.04
C THR A 20 26.70 27.80 -53.87
N PRO A 21 27.97 28.09 -53.49
CA PRO A 21 28.36 28.52 -52.14
C PRO A 21 28.36 30.04 -51.91
N HIS A 22 28.30 30.45 -50.64
CA HIS A 22 28.59 31.82 -50.21
C HIS A 22 29.58 31.79 -49.04
N ASP A 23 30.74 32.40 -49.27
CA ASP A 23 31.65 32.90 -48.25
C ASP A 23 30.94 34.01 -47.49
N ASP A 24 30.93 33.95 -46.15
CA ASP A 24 30.88 35.15 -45.34
C ASP A 24 31.78 34.98 -44.12
N ASN A 25 32.79 35.84 -44.16
CA ASN A 25 33.86 36.02 -43.19
C ASN A 25 33.29 36.85 -42.04
N HIS A 26 33.17 36.27 -40.84
CA HIS A 26 32.90 37.04 -39.63
C HIS A 26 33.82 36.58 -38.49
N GLU A 27 34.91 37.33 -38.33
CA GLU A 27 35.77 37.33 -37.16
C GLU A 27 35.04 38.04 -35.99
N HIS A 28 34.91 37.33 -34.87
CA HIS A 28 34.71 37.94 -33.54
C HIS A 28 35.77 37.37 -32.60
N PRO A 29 36.54 38.21 -31.89
CA PRO A 29 37.55 37.73 -30.96
C PRO A 29 36.88 37.42 -29.62
N HIS A 30 36.87 36.15 -29.24
CA HIS A 30 36.65 35.76 -27.84
C HIS A 30 38.00 35.37 -27.26
N GLU A 31 38.54 36.25 -26.41
CA GLU A 31 39.56 35.90 -25.42
C GLU A 31 39.00 34.77 -24.55
N SER A 32 39.53 33.57 -24.73
CA SER A 32 39.46 32.51 -23.73
C SER A 32 40.77 32.51 -22.95
N GLU A 33 40.75 33.08 -21.74
CA GLU A 33 41.72 32.72 -20.71
C GLU A 33 41.55 31.23 -20.41
N GLN A 34 42.48 30.41 -20.93
CA GLN A 34 42.64 29.03 -20.50
C GLN A 34 43.28 29.02 -19.11
N PRO A 35 42.66 28.43 -18.08
CA PRO A 35 43.43 28.01 -16.92
C PRO A 35 44.28 26.81 -17.35
N LYS A 36 45.59 26.91 -17.11
CA LYS A 36 46.54 25.82 -17.29
C LYS A 36 46.01 24.58 -16.57
N GLN A 37 45.69 23.56 -17.37
CA GLN A 37 45.34 22.24 -16.91
C GLN A 37 46.65 21.55 -16.55
N ASP A 38 46.84 21.27 -15.27
CA ASP A 38 48.00 20.53 -14.77
C ASP A 38 47.97 19.12 -15.36
N ASP A 39 49.01 18.85 -16.15
CA ASP A 39 49.31 17.59 -16.84
C ASP A 39 49.71 16.54 -15.80
N HIS A 40 48.76 15.70 -15.39
CA HIS A 40 49.01 14.52 -14.58
C HIS A 40 48.89 13.28 -15.45
N GLY A 41 50.02 12.88 -16.04
CA GLY A 41 50.16 11.56 -16.65
C GLY A 41 50.13 10.47 -15.59
N HIS A 42 49.12 9.60 -15.64
CA HIS A 42 49.10 8.35 -14.89
C HIS A 42 48.97 7.15 -15.83
N ALA A 43 49.44 6.02 -15.32
CA ALA A 43 49.76 4.84 -16.09
C ALA A 43 48.56 3.89 -16.14
N HIS A 44 48.29 3.37 -17.33
CA HIS A 44 47.24 2.40 -17.63
C HIS A 44 47.21 1.18 -16.69
N GLY A 45 46.02 0.85 -16.18
CA GLY A 45 45.50 -0.51 -15.94
C GLY A 45 46.19 -1.38 -14.89
N GLY A 46 45.61 -1.47 -13.69
CA GLY A 46 46.05 -2.43 -12.66
C GLY A 46 45.71 -2.03 -11.22
N GLY A 47 44.50 -1.53 -10.96
CA GLY A 47 44.05 -1.21 -9.60
C GLY A 47 43.47 -2.43 -8.87
N VAL A 48 43.65 -2.50 -7.55
CA VAL A 48 42.91 -3.41 -6.69
C VAL A 48 41.58 -2.75 -6.34
N VAL A 49 40.47 -3.40 -6.69
CA VAL A 49 39.12 -2.94 -6.38
C VAL A 49 38.55 -3.79 -5.24
N VAL A 50 38.01 -3.13 -4.21
CA VAL A 50 37.41 -3.80 -3.06
C VAL A 50 36.10 -3.11 -2.69
N THR A 51 35.07 -3.91 -2.43
CA THR A 51 33.82 -3.44 -1.84
C THR A 51 33.60 -4.16 -0.51
N ASP A 52 33.43 -3.40 0.56
CA ASP A 52 33.21 -3.91 1.91
C ASP A 52 32.01 -3.24 2.58
N TYR A 53 31.39 -3.93 3.53
CA TYR A 53 30.20 -3.45 4.23
C TYR A 53 30.31 -3.68 5.73
N THR A 54 29.96 -2.63 6.48
CA THR A 54 29.63 -2.73 7.91
C THR A 54 28.11 -2.73 8.10
N ASP A 55 27.66 -2.63 9.34
CA ASP A 55 26.26 -2.39 9.69
C ASP A 55 25.78 -0.96 9.34
N LYS A 56 26.71 -0.01 9.11
CA LYS A 56 26.42 1.42 8.92
C LYS A 56 26.87 1.98 7.58
N THR A 57 27.91 1.39 6.97
CA THR A 57 28.55 1.95 5.79
C THR A 57 28.90 0.89 4.76
N GLU A 58 28.84 1.30 3.50
CA GLU A 58 29.50 0.66 2.38
C GLU A 58 30.78 1.43 2.05
N LEU A 59 31.88 0.69 1.89
CA LEU A 59 33.12 1.18 1.33
C LEU A 59 33.31 0.56 -0.05
N PHE A 60 33.44 1.40 -1.08
CA PHE A 60 33.97 1.01 -2.38
C PHE A 60 35.30 1.72 -2.56
N VAL A 61 36.39 0.97 -2.74
CA VAL A 61 37.73 1.55 -2.85
C VAL A 61 38.52 0.91 -3.98
N GLU A 62 39.16 1.77 -4.76
CA GLU A 62 40.15 1.39 -5.76
C GLU A 62 41.50 1.96 -5.35
N TYR A 63 42.56 1.16 -5.41
CA TYR A 63 43.92 1.61 -5.11
C TYR A 63 44.96 0.87 -5.95
N THR A 64 46.06 1.55 -6.25
CA THR A 64 47.20 0.90 -6.92
C THR A 64 47.88 -0.09 -5.98
N PRO A 65 48.47 -1.19 -6.47
CA PRO A 65 49.12 -2.17 -5.61
C PRO A 65 50.18 -1.52 -4.73
N LEU A 66 50.27 -2.03 -3.50
CA LEU A 66 51.15 -1.49 -2.49
C LEU A 66 52.60 -1.89 -2.78
N VAL A 67 53.43 -0.91 -3.16
CA VAL A 67 54.86 -1.13 -3.45
C VAL A 67 55.71 -0.34 -2.47
N LYS A 68 56.76 -0.96 -1.94
CA LYS A 68 57.68 -0.30 -1.01
C LYS A 68 58.29 0.96 -1.64
N GLY A 69 58.15 2.08 -0.95
CA GLY A 69 58.74 3.36 -1.33
C GLY A 69 57.98 4.12 -2.42
N GLU A 70 56.89 3.55 -2.96
CA GLU A 70 56.01 4.18 -3.93
C GLU A 70 54.71 4.65 -3.25
N GLU A 71 54.12 5.71 -3.78
CA GLU A 71 52.83 6.20 -3.32
C GLU A 71 51.70 5.38 -3.95
N SER A 72 50.77 4.95 -3.11
CA SER A 72 49.53 4.30 -3.50
C SER A 72 48.37 5.21 -3.11
N ALA A 73 47.69 5.74 -4.13
CA ALA A 73 46.51 6.57 -3.96
C ALA A 73 45.27 5.69 -3.84
N PHE A 74 44.44 5.97 -2.84
CA PHE A 74 43.17 5.29 -2.64
C PHE A 74 42.03 6.20 -3.10
N ALA A 75 41.22 5.73 -4.04
CA ALA A 75 39.95 6.34 -4.41
C ALA A 75 38.84 5.66 -3.59
N ALA A 76 38.61 6.15 -2.36
CA ALA A 76 37.65 5.56 -1.44
C ALA A 76 36.31 6.31 -1.48
N HIS A 77 35.25 5.59 -1.79
CA HIS A 77 33.87 6.04 -1.78
C HIS A 77 33.15 5.43 -0.57
N LEU A 78 32.75 6.28 0.38
CA LEU A 78 32.04 5.87 1.58
C LEU A 78 30.58 6.33 1.53
N THR A 79 29.70 5.38 1.80
CA THR A 79 28.25 5.56 1.72
C THR A 79 27.60 5.06 3.01
N PHE A 80 26.78 5.88 3.65
CA PHE A 80 25.93 5.44 4.76
C PHE A 80 24.79 4.55 4.24
N THR A 81 24.59 3.40 4.87
CA THR A 81 23.53 2.44 4.53
C THR A 81 22.33 2.65 5.44
N LYS A 82 21.41 3.56 5.06
CA LYS A 82 20.19 3.83 5.82
C LYS A 82 19.00 2.98 5.32
N PRO A 83 17.96 2.76 6.15
CA PRO A 83 16.78 1.99 5.74
C PRO A 83 16.01 2.58 4.55
N ASP A 84 16.06 3.89 4.37
CA ASP A 84 15.36 4.66 3.33
C ASP A 84 16.21 4.90 2.07
N GLY A 85 17.50 4.57 2.10
CA GLY A 85 18.41 4.72 0.97
C GLY A 85 19.87 4.86 1.39
N PHE A 86 20.74 4.84 0.39
CA PHE A 86 22.17 5.03 0.54
C PHE A 86 22.52 6.50 0.32
N GLU A 87 23.36 7.05 1.20
CA GLU A 87 23.76 8.46 1.16
C GLU A 87 25.29 8.62 1.26
N ALA A 88 25.85 9.57 0.52
CA ALA A 88 27.28 9.87 0.57
C ALA A 88 27.68 10.39 1.97
N VAL A 89 28.83 9.92 2.49
CA VAL A 89 29.39 10.46 3.74
C VAL A 89 29.87 11.89 3.52
N SER A 90 29.21 12.88 4.12
CA SER A 90 29.48 14.31 3.87
C SER A 90 30.56 14.92 4.76
N GLU A 91 30.98 14.24 5.82
CA GLU A 91 31.96 14.74 6.78
C GLU A 91 32.73 13.60 7.45
N GLY A 92 33.87 13.94 8.05
CA GLY A 92 34.73 12.99 8.76
C GLY A 92 36.12 12.87 8.17
N LYS A 93 36.91 11.98 8.76
CA LYS A 93 38.31 11.73 8.40
C LYS A 93 38.51 10.24 8.17
N LEU A 94 39.00 9.88 7.00
CA LEU A 94 39.34 8.51 6.64
C LEU A 94 40.81 8.26 6.92
N THR A 95 41.11 7.23 7.71
CA THR A 95 42.47 6.73 7.96
C THR A 95 42.62 5.39 7.28
N VAL A 96 43.56 5.28 6.35
CA VAL A 96 44.01 3.99 5.79
C VAL A 96 45.23 3.55 6.57
N ALA A 97 45.25 2.31 7.06
CA ALA A 97 46.34 1.77 7.84
C ALA A 97 46.73 0.36 7.37
N LEU A 98 48.05 0.14 7.27
CA LEU A 98 48.65 -1.18 7.19
C LEU A 98 49.14 -1.55 8.58
N VAL A 99 48.61 -2.65 9.10
CA VAL A 99 48.92 -3.15 10.44
C VAL A 99 49.39 -4.60 10.39
N GLY A 100 49.97 -5.07 11.50
CA GLY A 100 50.38 -6.48 11.65
C GLY A 100 51.67 -6.84 10.92
N GLY A 101 51.94 -8.14 10.79
CA GLY A 101 53.17 -8.66 10.17
C GLY A 101 54.44 -8.48 11.01
N GLY A 102 54.32 -8.09 12.29
CA GLY A 102 55.47 -7.78 13.16
C GLY A 102 56.21 -6.48 12.80
N LEU A 103 55.58 -5.64 11.97
CA LEU A 103 56.12 -4.38 11.45
C LEU A 103 55.39 -3.19 12.07
N PRO A 104 56.02 -2.00 12.16
CA PRO A 104 55.35 -0.78 12.64
C PRO A 104 54.11 -0.46 11.81
N ASP A 105 53.07 0.08 12.44
CA ASP A 105 51.85 0.51 11.72
C ASP A 105 52.15 1.68 10.78
N GLU A 106 51.63 1.61 9.57
CA GLU A 106 51.83 2.64 8.54
C GLU A 106 50.47 3.15 8.10
N HIS A 107 50.25 4.46 8.17
CA HIS A 107 48.94 5.03 7.90
C HIS A 107 49.00 6.32 7.10
N ALA A 108 47.90 6.62 6.43
CA ALA A 108 47.64 7.86 5.74
C ALA A 108 46.21 8.30 6.02
N GLU A 109 45.98 9.60 6.01
CA GLU A 109 44.69 10.17 6.33
C GLU A 109 44.23 11.14 5.25
N ALA A 110 42.92 11.21 5.04
CA ALA A 110 42.29 12.22 4.21
C ALA A 110 40.96 12.64 4.82
N SER A 111 40.66 13.93 4.74
CA SER A 111 39.29 14.42 4.93
C SER A 111 38.46 14.18 3.67
N VAL A 112 37.15 14.30 3.80
CA VAL A 112 36.23 14.27 2.64
C VAL A 112 36.65 15.33 1.62
N SER A 113 36.55 15.00 0.34
CA SER A 113 36.82 15.93 -0.76
C SER A 113 35.66 16.91 -0.99
N ASP A 114 35.79 17.79 -2.00
CA ASP A 114 34.69 18.68 -2.43
C ASP A 114 33.43 17.91 -2.89
N THR A 115 33.60 16.66 -3.32
CA THR A 115 32.50 15.73 -3.57
C THR A 115 32.29 14.86 -2.34
N ALA A 116 31.09 14.97 -1.74
CA ALA A 116 30.70 14.15 -0.60
C ALA A 116 30.89 12.66 -0.90
N GLY A 117 31.30 11.90 0.11
CA GLY A 117 31.56 10.46 0.04
C GLY A 117 32.93 10.10 -0.51
N ILE A 118 33.66 11.01 -1.16
CA ILE A 118 34.96 10.71 -1.77
C ILE A 118 36.11 11.11 -0.85
N PHE A 119 37.01 10.17 -0.57
CA PHE A 119 38.23 10.35 0.21
C PHE A 119 39.43 9.88 -0.61
N ARG A 120 40.54 10.64 -0.56
CA ARG A 120 41.76 10.36 -1.33
C ARG A 120 43.03 10.29 -0.48
N PRO A 121 43.14 9.35 0.48
CA PRO A 121 44.37 9.16 1.22
C PRO A 121 45.47 8.56 0.32
N VAL A 122 46.70 9.01 0.52
CA VAL A 122 47.87 8.52 -0.22
C VAL A 122 48.82 7.86 0.77
N LEU A 123 48.98 6.54 0.65
CA LEU A 123 49.83 5.75 1.54
C LEU A 123 51.16 5.44 0.84
N LYS A 124 52.27 5.53 1.57
CA LYS A 124 53.60 5.19 1.06
C LYS A 124 54.24 4.08 1.89
N PRO A 125 54.03 2.79 1.55
CA PRO A 125 54.56 1.67 2.32
C PRO A 125 56.09 1.68 2.40
N GLN A 126 56.66 1.35 3.55
CA GLN A 126 58.10 1.31 3.82
C GLN A 126 58.62 -0.12 4.00
N HIS A 127 57.73 -1.06 4.32
CA HIS A 127 58.09 -2.44 4.64
C HIS A 127 57.38 -3.44 3.72
N VAL A 128 58.16 -4.33 3.12
CA VAL A 128 57.66 -5.44 2.28
C VAL A 128 57.14 -6.56 3.16
N GLY A 129 56.02 -7.16 2.77
CA GLY A 129 55.45 -8.32 3.47
C GLY A 129 53.93 -8.34 3.49
N LYS A 130 53.38 -9.39 4.11
CA LYS A 130 51.95 -9.50 4.37
C LYS A 130 51.54 -8.57 5.51
N ARG A 131 50.50 -7.78 5.29
CA ARG A 131 49.96 -6.76 6.19
C ARG A 131 48.45 -6.86 6.17
N THR A 132 47.78 -6.39 7.20
CA THR A 132 46.31 -6.25 7.18
C THR A 132 45.97 -4.82 6.81
N LEU A 133 45.08 -4.63 5.83
CA LEU A 133 44.64 -3.32 5.36
C LEU A 133 43.33 -2.95 6.05
N ILE A 134 43.35 -1.83 6.78
CA ILE A 134 42.20 -1.33 7.52
C ILE A 134 41.90 0.10 7.07
N LEU A 135 40.63 0.40 6.86
CA LEU A 135 40.14 1.76 6.62
C LEU A 135 39.20 2.18 7.75
N ARG A 136 39.59 3.19 8.52
CA ARG A 136 38.80 3.72 9.63
C ARG A 136 38.25 5.10 9.26
N LEU A 137 36.92 5.20 9.21
CA LEU A 137 36.21 6.47 9.09
C LEU A 137 35.87 6.98 10.50
N SER A 138 36.45 8.12 10.87
CA SER A 138 36.11 8.85 12.09
C SER A 138 35.09 9.94 11.80
N THR A 139 33.91 9.82 12.41
CA THR A 139 32.81 10.78 12.30
C THR A 139 32.43 11.34 13.67
N ASN A 140 31.54 12.34 13.70
CA ASN A 140 30.97 12.85 14.95
C ASN A 140 30.15 11.80 15.71
N ASP A 141 29.59 10.81 15.00
CA ASP A 141 28.76 9.72 15.55
C ASP A 141 29.58 8.48 15.95
N GLY A 142 30.91 8.56 15.84
CA GLY A 142 31.86 7.53 16.21
C GLY A 142 32.72 7.03 15.04
N ASP A 143 33.61 6.08 15.38
CA ASP A 143 34.52 5.45 14.43
C ASP A 143 33.88 4.20 13.81
N ILE A 144 34.02 4.06 12.49
CA ILE A 144 33.59 2.91 11.72
C ILE A 144 34.83 2.32 11.04
N THR A 145 35.04 1.01 11.17
CA THR A 145 36.23 0.34 10.65
C THR A 145 35.84 -0.71 9.61
N HIS A 146 36.40 -0.58 8.41
CA HIS A 146 36.38 -1.58 7.36
C HIS A 146 37.71 -2.36 7.40
N ASP A 147 37.63 -3.67 7.61
CA ASP A 147 38.79 -4.56 7.59
C ASP A 147 38.83 -5.29 6.24
N LEU A 148 39.77 -4.89 5.38
CA LEU A 148 39.91 -5.48 4.04
C LEU A 148 40.79 -6.74 4.04
N GLY A 149 41.22 -7.21 5.22
CA GLY A 149 42.00 -8.42 5.38
C GLY A 149 43.45 -8.29 4.93
N ASP A 150 44.06 -9.44 4.65
CA ASP A 150 45.49 -9.53 4.34
C ASP A 150 45.81 -9.06 2.92
N VAL A 151 46.69 -8.06 2.83
CA VAL A 151 47.28 -7.54 1.59
C VAL A 151 48.79 -7.76 1.59
N THR A 152 49.40 -7.74 0.41
CA THR A 152 50.86 -7.86 0.26
C THR A 152 51.45 -6.54 -0.19
N VAL A 153 52.44 -6.04 0.56
CA VAL A 153 53.31 -4.95 0.10
C VAL A 153 54.46 -5.56 -0.70
N TYR A 154 54.54 -5.24 -1.98
CA TYR A 154 55.51 -5.77 -2.92
C TYR A 154 56.85 -5.00 -2.86
N PRO A 155 57.98 -5.66 -3.17
CA PRO A 155 59.29 -5.02 -3.22
C PRO A 155 59.45 -4.07 -4.40
N ASP A 156 58.79 -4.34 -5.53
CA ASP A 156 58.83 -3.56 -6.76
C ASP A 156 57.54 -3.73 -7.56
N ARG A 157 57.31 -2.81 -8.52
CA ARG A 157 56.10 -2.77 -9.35
C ARG A 157 55.91 -4.02 -10.21
N LYS A 158 56.99 -4.59 -10.73
CA LYS A 158 56.92 -5.80 -11.55
C LYS A 158 56.38 -6.98 -10.76
N SER A 159 56.84 -7.16 -9.53
CA SER A 159 56.35 -8.20 -8.61
C SER A 159 54.88 -8.00 -8.25
N ALA A 160 54.43 -6.75 -8.19
CA ALA A 160 53.01 -6.44 -7.99
C ALA A 160 52.17 -6.82 -9.21
N GLU A 161 52.57 -6.36 -10.40
CA GLU A 161 51.90 -6.63 -11.68
C GLU A 161 51.80 -8.14 -11.97
N ASP A 162 52.89 -8.89 -11.77
CA ASP A 162 52.94 -10.35 -11.96
C ASP A 162 52.00 -11.11 -11.00
N ALA A 163 51.66 -10.50 -9.85
CA ALA A 163 50.78 -11.09 -8.84
C ALA A 163 49.31 -10.64 -8.99
N MET A 164 49.02 -9.69 -9.87
CA MET A 164 47.65 -9.22 -10.07
C MET A 164 46.84 -10.22 -10.90
N PRO A 165 45.64 -10.61 -10.45
CA PRO A 165 44.74 -11.39 -11.29
C PRO A 165 44.29 -10.54 -12.48
N HIS A 166 44.47 -11.06 -13.70
CA HIS A 166 43.79 -10.53 -14.87
C HIS A 166 42.30 -10.88 -14.73
N GLY A 167 41.46 -9.88 -14.44
CA GLY A 167 40.02 -10.08 -14.26
C GLY A 167 39.35 -10.58 -15.53
N ASP A 168 38.41 -11.52 -15.38
CA ASP A 168 37.51 -11.90 -16.47
C ASP A 168 36.61 -10.70 -16.84
N GLU A 169 36.66 -10.25 -18.09
CA GLU A 169 35.78 -9.22 -18.64
C GLU A 169 34.35 -9.77 -18.80
N THR A 170 33.65 -10.00 -17.70
CA THR A 170 32.19 -10.16 -17.77
C THR A 170 31.57 -8.80 -18.10
N PRO A 171 30.62 -8.72 -19.06
CA PRO A 171 29.90 -7.50 -19.35
C PRO A 171 29.18 -6.99 -18.09
N ALA A 172 29.70 -5.90 -17.52
CA ALA A 172 29.15 -5.26 -16.34
C ALA A 172 28.50 -3.93 -16.72
N ILE A 173 27.40 -3.62 -16.04
CA ILE A 173 26.73 -2.33 -16.13
C ILE A 173 27.42 -1.42 -15.12
N GLY A 174 28.17 -0.44 -15.61
CA GLY A 174 28.75 0.61 -14.77
C GLY A 174 27.69 1.60 -14.31
N PHE A 175 27.62 1.84 -13.00
CA PHE A 175 26.77 2.86 -12.40
C PHE A 175 27.48 3.43 -11.18
N THR A 176 28.11 4.61 -11.33
CA THR A 176 29.09 5.12 -10.36
C THR A 176 28.45 5.55 -9.05
N LYS A 177 29.24 5.66 -7.97
CA LYS A 177 28.73 6.10 -6.66
C LYS A 177 28.12 7.50 -6.72
N GLU A 178 28.69 8.41 -7.50
CA GLU A 178 28.13 9.74 -7.69
C GLU A 178 26.81 9.74 -8.49
N GLN A 179 26.57 8.74 -9.33
CA GLN A 179 25.27 8.52 -9.95
C GLN A 179 24.27 7.91 -8.95
N GLN A 180 24.72 6.93 -8.14
CA GLN A 180 23.92 6.29 -7.09
C GLN A 180 23.43 7.32 -6.06
N TRP A 181 24.30 8.21 -5.56
CA TRP A 181 23.95 9.21 -4.54
C TRP A 181 22.99 10.31 -5.01
N LYS A 182 22.76 10.44 -6.33
CA LYS A 182 21.81 11.42 -6.90
C LYS A 182 20.37 10.93 -6.92
N ILE A 183 20.12 9.66 -6.59
CA ILE A 183 18.79 9.06 -6.62
C ILE A 183 18.55 8.23 -5.34
N PRO A 184 17.29 7.89 -5.01
CA PRO A 184 17.02 6.85 -4.03
C PRO A 184 17.62 5.52 -4.52
N PHE A 185 18.74 5.13 -3.92
CA PHE A 185 19.49 3.93 -4.28
C PHE A 185 19.73 3.09 -3.03
N ALA A 186 19.69 1.77 -3.16
CA ALA A 186 20.07 0.86 -2.09
C ALA A 186 20.33 -0.51 -2.69
N VAL A 187 21.28 -1.22 -2.07
CA VAL A 187 21.46 -2.65 -2.29
C VAL A 187 21.18 -3.41 -1.01
N GLN A 188 20.71 -4.65 -1.16
CA GLN A 188 20.48 -5.54 -0.02
C GLN A 188 21.10 -6.90 -0.30
N GLN A 189 21.75 -7.46 0.72
CA GLN A 189 22.18 -8.85 0.69
C GLN A 189 20.97 -9.77 0.80
N ILE A 190 20.87 -10.70 -0.15
CA ILE A 190 19.81 -11.68 -0.21
C ILE A 190 19.98 -12.67 0.94
N ALA A 191 18.91 -12.85 1.68
CA ALA A 191 18.77 -13.89 2.70
C ALA A 191 17.62 -14.83 2.33
N GLU A 192 17.71 -16.06 2.83
CA GLU A 192 16.56 -16.97 2.80
C GLU A 192 15.49 -16.47 3.77
N ARG A 193 14.24 -16.58 3.36
CA ARG A 193 13.09 -16.28 4.22
C ARG A 193 11.90 -17.15 3.89
N GLU A 194 10.97 -17.17 4.82
CA GLU A 194 9.65 -17.73 4.59
C GLU A 194 8.85 -16.81 3.66
N VAL A 195 8.31 -17.38 2.59
CA VAL A 195 7.35 -16.72 1.71
C VAL A 195 6.05 -17.51 1.74
N ARG A 196 4.97 -16.87 2.15
CA ARG A 196 3.63 -17.48 2.16
C ARG A 196 3.10 -17.54 0.73
N GLU A 197 2.62 -18.71 0.34
CA GLU A 197 1.98 -18.88 -0.96
C GLU A 197 0.62 -18.20 -0.97
N SER A 198 0.34 -17.45 -2.04
CA SER A 198 -0.92 -16.75 -2.23
C SER A 198 -1.52 -17.00 -3.61
N VAL A 199 -2.83 -16.80 -3.71
CA VAL A 199 -3.57 -16.79 -4.98
C VAL A 199 -4.27 -15.45 -5.18
N ALA A 200 -4.23 -14.93 -6.40
CA ALA A 200 -4.91 -13.69 -6.72
C ALA A 200 -6.43 -13.86 -6.68
N ALA A 201 -7.12 -12.86 -6.17
CA ALA A 201 -8.57 -12.77 -6.10
C ALA A 201 -9.02 -11.32 -6.28
N VAL A 202 -10.21 -11.13 -6.84
CA VAL A 202 -10.89 -9.82 -6.78
C VAL A 202 -11.71 -9.80 -5.50
N ALA A 203 -11.59 -8.74 -4.72
CA ALA A 203 -12.33 -8.62 -3.47
C ALA A 203 -13.11 -7.30 -3.40
N THR A 204 -14.26 -7.33 -2.73
CA THR A 204 -15.04 -6.15 -2.40
C THR A 204 -15.07 -5.97 -0.89
N LEU A 205 -14.81 -4.75 -0.43
CA LEU A 205 -14.97 -4.39 0.98
C LEU A 205 -16.45 -4.21 1.29
N ARG A 206 -16.98 -4.96 2.25
CA ARG A 206 -18.38 -4.91 2.67
C ARG A 206 -18.50 -4.62 4.16
N PRO A 207 -19.54 -3.91 4.61
CA PRO A 207 -19.89 -3.91 6.02
C PRO A 207 -20.20 -5.33 6.50
N THR A 208 -19.97 -5.59 7.79
CA THR A 208 -20.37 -6.87 8.37
C THR A 208 -21.91 -6.94 8.39
N SER A 209 -22.49 -8.12 8.11
CA SER A 209 -23.94 -8.24 7.95
C SER A 209 -24.75 -7.85 9.19
N ASP A 210 -24.15 -7.91 10.38
CA ASP A 210 -24.73 -7.55 11.67
C ASP A 210 -24.55 -6.06 12.04
N ARG A 211 -23.82 -5.30 11.22
CA ARG A 211 -23.48 -3.89 11.48
C ARG A 211 -23.90 -2.94 10.37
N GLU A 212 -24.88 -3.35 9.61
CA GLU A 212 -25.48 -2.56 8.56
C GLU A 212 -27.00 -2.64 8.66
N ALA A 213 -27.67 -1.53 8.39
CA ALA A 213 -29.12 -1.44 8.46
C ALA A 213 -29.66 -0.55 7.34
N VAL A 214 -30.60 -1.10 6.59
CA VAL A 214 -31.40 -0.35 5.63
C VAL A 214 -32.70 0.06 6.31
N ILE A 215 -32.88 1.37 6.47
CA ILE A 215 -34.08 1.97 7.03
C ILE A 215 -35.05 2.19 5.86
N ALA A 216 -36.05 1.34 5.77
CA ALA A 216 -37.08 1.40 4.75
C ALA A 216 -38.34 2.13 5.23
N ALA A 217 -39.13 2.63 4.29
CA ALA A 217 -40.43 3.21 4.60
C ALA A 217 -41.42 2.11 5.04
N PRO A 218 -42.06 2.22 6.23
CA PRO A 218 -43.00 1.22 6.72
C PRO A 218 -44.36 1.25 5.99
N GLY A 219 -44.59 2.25 5.13
CA GLY A 219 -45.82 2.43 4.37
C GLY A 219 -45.67 3.56 3.35
N ASP A 220 -46.74 3.83 2.60
CA ASP A 220 -46.75 4.89 1.60
C ASP A 220 -46.88 6.28 2.23
N GLY A 221 -46.08 7.25 1.77
CA GLY A 221 -46.11 8.58 2.36
C GLY A 221 -45.09 9.57 1.78
N LEU A 222 -45.06 10.76 2.37
CA LEU A 222 -44.11 11.83 2.07
C LEU A 222 -43.05 11.90 3.17
N LEU A 223 -41.78 11.95 2.78
CA LEU A 223 -40.68 12.10 3.72
C LEU A 223 -40.56 13.54 4.22
N ARG A 224 -40.27 13.68 5.51
CA ARG A 224 -39.99 14.97 6.17
C ARG A 224 -38.66 14.89 6.93
N ALA A 225 -37.98 16.02 7.01
CA ALA A 225 -36.74 16.15 7.75
C ALA A 225 -36.96 15.93 9.26
N GLY A 226 -35.94 15.39 9.94
CA GLY A 226 -35.89 15.32 11.39
C GLY A 226 -35.47 16.66 12.01
N ALA A 227 -35.35 16.68 13.34
CA ALA A 227 -34.85 17.86 14.07
C ALA A 227 -33.42 18.27 13.66
N ASN A 228 -32.60 17.29 13.23
CA ASN A 228 -31.23 17.50 12.77
C ASN A 228 -31.13 17.65 11.23
N GLY A 229 -32.23 18.00 10.57
CA GLY A 229 -32.31 18.07 9.11
C GLY A 229 -32.61 16.71 8.46
N PHE A 230 -32.46 16.66 7.13
CA PHE A 230 -32.61 15.42 6.37
C PHE A 230 -31.26 14.70 6.27
N PRO A 231 -31.22 13.35 6.28
CA PRO A 231 -29.98 12.56 6.26
C PRO A 231 -29.09 12.90 5.06
N GLN A 232 -27.78 13.00 5.31
CA GLN A 232 -26.75 13.17 4.29
C GLN A 232 -25.72 12.05 4.43
N VAL A 233 -25.18 11.62 3.29
CA VAL A 233 -24.08 10.65 3.26
C VAL A 233 -22.88 11.21 4.02
N GLY A 234 -22.26 10.37 4.85
CA GLY A 234 -21.14 10.73 5.70
C GLY A 234 -21.52 11.16 7.13
N ASN A 235 -22.79 11.48 7.39
CA ASN A 235 -23.23 11.85 8.73
C ASN A 235 -23.22 10.65 9.69
N SER A 236 -22.73 10.87 10.91
CA SER A 236 -22.81 9.87 11.98
C SER A 236 -24.19 9.85 12.62
N VAL A 237 -24.67 8.66 12.96
CA VAL A 237 -25.96 8.42 13.62
C VAL A 237 -25.81 7.49 14.82
N ALA A 238 -26.50 7.81 15.91
CA ALA A 238 -26.60 6.95 17.08
C ALA A 238 -27.74 5.92 16.94
N LYS A 239 -27.64 4.80 17.66
CA LYS A 239 -28.74 3.84 17.78
C LYS A 239 -29.97 4.51 18.39
N GLY A 240 -31.11 4.37 17.71
CA GLY A 240 -32.39 4.98 18.10
C GLY A 240 -32.58 6.43 17.63
N GLN A 241 -31.55 7.05 17.03
CA GLN A 241 -31.66 8.40 16.48
C GLN A 241 -32.66 8.44 15.33
N ILE A 242 -33.52 9.45 15.33
CA ILE A 242 -34.48 9.70 14.26
C ILE A 242 -33.74 10.30 13.07
N VAL A 243 -33.83 9.63 11.92
CA VAL A 243 -33.18 10.08 10.67
C VAL A 243 -34.17 10.84 9.79
N ALA A 244 -35.44 10.46 9.78
CA ALA A 244 -36.49 11.14 9.02
C ALA A 244 -37.87 10.84 9.63
N TYR A 245 -38.89 11.55 9.18
CA TYR A 245 -40.29 11.22 9.44
C TYR A 245 -41.00 10.85 8.14
N LEU A 246 -41.84 9.83 8.19
CA LEU A 246 -42.76 9.50 7.10
C LEU A 246 -44.13 10.06 7.44
N ALA A 247 -44.59 11.07 6.71
CA ALA A 247 -45.98 11.51 6.77
C ALA A 247 -46.82 10.60 5.86
N PRO A 248 -47.65 9.71 6.40
CA PRO A 248 -48.40 8.76 5.58
C PRO A 248 -49.28 9.50 4.58
N LYS A 249 -49.32 9.03 3.33
CA LYS A 249 -50.24 9.59 2.34
C LYS A 249 -51.63 9.06 2.70
N LEU A 250 -52.44 9.91 3.32
CA LEU A 250 -53.83 9.61 3.61
C LEU A 250 -54.57 9.56 2.26
N GLY A 251 -54.71 8.36 1.72
CA GLY A 251 -55.46 8.07 0.49
C GLY A 251 -56.15 6.72 0.64
N GLY A 252 -57.49 6.72 0.72
CA GLY A 252 -58.34 5.57 1.04
C GLY A 252 -59.42 5.91 2.08
N GLU A 253 -60.07 4.90 2.67
CA GLU A 253 -61.15 5.02 3.68
C GLU A 253 -60.68 5.50 5.08
N THR A 254 -59.39 5.75 5.31
CA THR A 254 -58.86 6.09 6.64
C THR A 254 -58.07 7.39 6.62
N ASP A 255 -58.74 8.49 7.00
CA ASP A 255 -58.13 9.80 7.25
C ASP A 255 -57.84 9.97 8.76
N VAL A 256 -56.86 10.79 9.15
CA VAL A 256 -56.62 11.21 10.55
C VAL A 256 -57.89 11.78 11.16
N ALA A 257 -58.74 12.45 10.38
CA ALA A 257 -60.06 12.89 10.82
C ALA A 257 -60.96 11.71 11.26
N SER A 258 -60.96 10.61 10.51
CA SER A 258 -61.72 9.39 10.85
C SER A 258 -61.16 8.68 12.09
N LEU A 259 -59.83 8.63 12.24
CA LEU A 259 -59.18 8.07 13.43
C LEU A 259 -59.45 8.93 14.67
N ARG A 260 -59.48 10.27 14.54
CA ARG A 260 -59.89 11.18 15.61
C ARG A 260 -61.34 10.96 15.99
N LEU A 261 -62.23 10.85 15.00
CA LEU A 261 -63.65 10.56 15.24
C LEU A 261 -63.83 9.23 15.99
N GLN A 262 -63.04 8.19 15.70
CA GLN A 262 -63.10 6.93 16.44
C GLN A 262 -62.66 7.08 17.90
N VAL A 263 -61.62 7.88 18.17
CA VAL A 263 -61.19 8.17 19.55
C VAL A 263 -62.27 8.96 20.30
N ASP A 264 -62.85 9.98 19.66
CA ASP A 264 -63.91 10.79 20.27
C ASP A 264 -65.16 9.93 20.53
N SER A 265 -65.55 9.07 19.59
CA SER A 265 -66.70 8.17 19.73
C SER A 265 -66.49 7.16 20.86
N ALA A 266 -65.30 6.55 20.96
CA ALA A 266 -64.97 5.62 22.04
C ALA A 266 -64.92 6.33 23.41
N ARG A 267 -64.47 7.60 23.44
CA ARG A 267 -64.47 8.42 24.65
C ARG A 267 -65.88 8.73 25.14
N ILE A 268 -66.78 9.09 24.22
CA ILE A 268 -68.20 9.34 24.53
C ILE A 268 -68.86 8.05 25.04
N ALA A 269 -68.60 6.90 24.41
CA ALA A 269 -69.14 5.61 24.85
C ALA A 269 -68.66 5.24 26.26
N LEU A 270 -67.37 5.43 26.58
CA LEU A 270 -66.85 5.21 27.92
C LEU A 270 -67.55 6.11 28.96
N ASP A 271 -67.72 7.40 28.66
CA ASP A 271 -68.39 8.34 29.56
C ASP A 271 -69.84 7.91 29.86
N GLN A 272 -70.57 7.48 28.83
CA GLN A 272 -71.93 6.97 29.00
C GLN A 272 -71.98 5.71 29.88
N THR A 273 -71.10 4.74 29.63
CA THR A 273 -71.05 3.51 30.45
C THR A 273 -70.65 3.76 31.90
N ARG A 274 -69.78 4.76 32.14
CA ARG A 274 -69.37 5.18 33.48
C ARG A 274 -70.54 5.80 34.26
N VAL A 275 -71.28 6.73 33.63
CA VAL A 275 -72.48 7.34 34.23
C VAL A 275 -73.53 6.28 34.55
N ASP A 276 -73.75 5.32 33.65
CA ASP A 276 -74.70 4.23 33.87
C ASP A 276 -74.28 3.30 35.02
N ARG A 277 -72.99 2.96 35.09
CA ARG A 277 -72.41 2.19 36.20
C ARG A 277 -72.53 2.92 37.54
N GLU A 278 -72.25 4.23 37.57
CA GLU A 278 -72.41 5.06 38.78
C GLU A 278 -73.86 5.09 39.27
N ARG A 279 -74.83 5.23 38.36
CA ARG A 279 -76.26 5.17 38.68
C ARG A 279 -76.66 3.81 39.26
N LEU A 280 -76.24 2.72 38.62
CA LEU A 280 -76.55 1.36 39.05
C LEU A 280 -75.87 1.00 40.37
N GLU A 281 -74.66 1.49 40.62
CA GLU A 281 -73.98 1.32 41.91
C GLU A 281 -74.76 2.01 43.04
N GLY A 282 -75.26 3.23 42.81
CA GLY A 282 -76.13 3.92 43.76
C GLY A 282 -77.40 3.13 44.08
N LEU A 283 -78.06 2.58 43.04
CA LEU A 283 -79.25 1.74 43.21
C LEU A 283 -78.95 0.40 43.90
N PHE A 284 -77.79 -0.20 43.66
CA PHE A 284 -77.37 -1.43 44.33
C PHE A 284 -77.09 -1.20 45.82
N LYS A 285 -76.51 -0.06 46.20
CA LYS A 285 -76.24 0.32 47.61
C LYS A 285 -77.50 0.44 48.46
N ILE A 286 -78.65 0.74 47.82
CA ILE A 286 -79.97 0.77 48.46
C ILE A 286 -80.79 -0.51 48.20
N GLU A 287 -80.13 -1.59 47.74
CA GLU A 287 -80.72 -2.90 47.45
C GLU A 287 -81.85 -2.90 46.41
N ALA A 288 -81.94 -1.85 45.58
CA ALA A 288 -83.01 -1.68 44.59
C ALA A 288 -82.80 -2.45 43.27
N ILE A 289 -81.61 -3.03 43.06
CA ILE A 289 -81.30 -3.86 41.88
C ILE A 289 -80.50 -5.11 42.27
N PRO A 290 -80.59 -6.22 41.50
CA PRO A 290 -79.75 -7.39 41.72
C PRO A 290 -78.27 -7.12 41.40
N GLU A 291 -77.34 -7.75 42.13
CA GLU A 291 -75.88 -7.61 41.94
C GLU A 291 -75.43 -7.86 40.48
N LYS A 292 -76.07 -8.82 39.79
CA LYS A 292 -75.82 -9.12 38.38
C LYS A 292 -75.90 -7.87 37.50
N ARG A 293 -76.86 -6.97 37.75
CA ARG A 293 -77.03 -5.73 36.96
C ARG A 293 -75.84 -4.79 37.12
N LEU A 294 -75.28 -4.68 38.33
CA LEU A 294 -74.08 -3.89 38.57
C LEU A 294 -72.84 -4.53 37.93
N ARG A 295 -72.69 -5.86 38.03
CA ARG A 295 -71.58 -6.58 37.37
C ARG A 295 -71.61 -6.42 35.85
N ASP A 296 -72.80 -6.50 35.23
CA ASP A 296 -72.97 -6.28 33.79
C ASP A 296 -72.56 -4.85 33.39
N ALA A 297 -72.86 -3.85 34.21
CA ALA A 297 -72.47 -2.45 33.97
C ALA A 297 -70.95 -2.23 34.09
N LEU A 298 -70.31 -2.82 35.11
CA LEU A 298 -68.86 -2.80 35.27
C LEU A 298 -68.13 -3.46 34.08
N ALA A 299 -68.67 -4.57 33.57
CA ALA A 299 -68.12 -5.24 32.40
C ALA A 299 -68.20 -4.37 31.13
N ARG A 300 -69.31 -3.64 30.94
CA ARG A 300 -69.49 -2.70 29.82
C ARG A 300 -68.55 -1.51 29.89
N GLU A 301 -68.37 -0.92 31.07
CA GLU A 301 -67.39 0.16 31.28
C GLU A 301 -65.97 -0.32 30.94
N LYS A 302 -65.58 -1.48 31.44
CA LYS A 302 -64.26 -2.06 31.17
C LYS A 302 -64.04 -2.32 29.68
N LEU A 303 -65.07 -2.76 28.95
CA LEU A 303 -65.02 -2.94 27.51
C LEU A 303 -64.82 -1.60 26.79
N ALA A 304 -65.63 -0.58 27.11
CA ALA A 304 -65.50 0.76 26.51
C ALA A 304 -64.14 1.40 26.81
N GLN A 305 -63.57 1.12 27.99
CA GLN A 305 -62.23 1.58 28.35
C GLN A 305 -61.15 0.92 27.48
N ALA A 306 -61.28 -0.39 27.22
CA ALA A 306 -60.37 -1.12 26.32
C ALA A 306 -60.48 -0.62 24.87
N GLU A 307 -61.69 -0.31 24.40
CA GLU A 307 -61.93 0.25 23.06
C GLU A 307 -61.31 1.64 22.88
N LEU A 308 -61.43 2.51 23.89
CA LEU A 308 -60.78 3.82 23.88
C LEU A 308 -59.26 3.68 23.83
N ALA A 309 -58.69 2.80 24.66
CA ALA A 309 -57.25 2.55 24.67
C ALA A 309 -56.74 2.04 23.31
N ALA A 310 -57.47 1.11 22.69
CA ALA A 310 -57.13 0.60 21.35
C ALA A 310 -57.20 1.68 20.26
N SER A 311 -58.23 2.54 20.29
CA SER A 311 -58.35 3.66 19.34
C SER A 311 -57.25 4.71 19.54
N GLN A 312 -56.87 5.01 20.78
CA GLN A 312 -55.76 5.90 21.10
C GLN A 312 -54.41 5.35 20.61
N GLN A 313 -54.17 4.05 20.74
CA GLN A 313 -52.96 3.41 20.20
C GLN A 313 -52.93 3.44 18.67
N ARG A 314 -54.08 3.20 18.01
CA ARG A 314 -54.19 3.29 16.55
C ARG A 314 -53.80 4.69 16.07
N ILE A 315 -54.39 5.76 16.59
CA ILE A 315 -54.06 7.12 16.14
C ILE A 315 -52.61 7.52 16.50
N ALA A 316 -52.09 7.08 17.65
CA ALA A 316 -50.72 7.39 18.07
C ALA A 316 -49.66 6.85 17.08
N THR A 317 -49.94 5.70 16.45
CA THR A 317 -49.08 5.11 15.41
C THR A 317 -48.93 6.02 14.18
N PHE A 318 -49.94 6.85 13.90
CA PHE A 318 -49.95 7.82 12.79
C PHE A 318 -49.57 9.26 13.21
N SER A 319 -49.49 9.53 14.52
CA SER A 319 -49.37 10.89 15.08
C SER A 319 -47.99 11.21 15.67
N GLY A 320 -46.95 10.44 15.35
CA GLY A 320 -45.59 10.66 15.84
C GLY A 320 -45.16 12.13 15.69
N GLY A 321 -44.58 12.69 16.76
CA GLY A 321 -44.30 14.13 16.90
C GLY A 321 -43.69 14.73 15.63
N ASN A 322 -44.37 15.72 15.04
CA ASN A 322 -44.25 16.27 13.67
C ASN A 322 -45.23 15.73 12.61
N GLY A 323 -46.23 14.93 13.02
CA GLY A 323 -47.32 14.47 12.16
C GLY A 323 -46.90 13.37 11.17
N GLY A 324 -46.08 12.42 11.62
CA GLY A 324 -45.63 11.27 10.84
C GLY A 324 -44.94 10.18 11.66
N ILE A 325 -44.70 9.02 11.05
CA ILE A 325 -43.99 7.87 11.64
C ILE A 325 -42.50 8.18 11.69
N ALA A 326 -41.88 8.09 12.86
CA ALA A 326 -40.44 8.33 13.02
C ALA A 326 -39.62 7.15 12.47
N LEU A 327 -38.78 7.41 11.49
CA LEU A 327 -37.80 6.46 10.98
C LEU A 327 -36.53 6.57 11.83
N LYS A 328 -36.20 5.50 12.56
CA LYS A 328 -35.07 5.47 13.52
C LYS A 328 -33.99 4.52 13.03
N SER A 329 -32.73 4.86 13.29
CA SER A 329 -31.62 3.93 13.05
C SER A 329 -31.60 2.81 14.10
N PRO A 330 -31.59 1.52 13.73
CA PRO A 330 -31.50 0.43 14.68
C PRO A 330 -30.07 0.19 15.23
N ILE A 331 -29.07 0.80 14.58
CA ILE A 331 -27.64 0.70 14.93
C ILE A 331 -27.00 2.09 15.03
N ALA A 332 -25.84 2.17 15.66
CA ALA A 332 -24.97 3.33 15.54
C ALA A 332 -24.02 3.12 14.35
N GLY A 333 -23.69 4.18 13.63
CA GLY A 333 -22.82 4.08 12.45
C GLY A 333 -22.81 5.37 11.63
N GLN A 334 -22.43 5.24 10.36
CA GLN A 334 -22.41 6.33 9.40
C GLN A 334 -23.46 6.08 8.31
N ILE A 335 -24.09 7.16 7.83
CA ILE A 335 -25.00 7.08 6.68
C ILE A 335 -24.17 6.88 5.42
N VAL A 336 -24.28 5.71 4.80
CA VAL A 336 -23.52 5.35 3.58
C VAL A 336 -24.30 5.60 2.30
N ALA A 337 -25.64 5.60 2.37
CA ALA A 337 -26.49 5.97 1.26
C ALA A 337 -27.79 6.62 1.74
N VAL A 338 -28.33 7.50 0.90
CA VAL A 338 -29.63 8.17 1.08
C VAL A 338 -30.44 7.91 -0.17
N GLY A 339 -31.48 7.07 -0.04
CA GLY A 339 -32.27 6.56 -1.17
C GLY A 339 -33.43 7.44 -1.60
N ALA A 340 -33.73 8.50 -0.84
CA ALA A 340 -34.80 9.45 -1.14
C ALA A 340 -34.46 10.83 -0.57
N ILE A 341 -35.10 11.88 -1.08
CA ILE A 341 -34.90 13.26 -0.62
C ILE A 341 -36.04 13.73 0.28
N ALA A 342 -35.82 14.79 1.05
CA ALA A 342 -36.88 15.45 1.81
C ALA A 342 -38.02 15.88 0.88
N GLY A 343 -39.27 15.61 1.28
CA GLY A 343 -40.46 15.91 0.49
C GLY A 343 -40.81 14.87 -0.57
N ALA A 344 -39.94 13.88 -0.84
CA ALA A 344 -40.24 12.82 -1.79
C ALA A 344 -41.38 11.92 -1.30
N ALA A 345 -42.22 11.48 -2.24
CA ALA A 345 -43.15 10.37 -2.00
C ALA A 345 -42.39 9.05 -2.05
N VAL A 346 -42.66 8.17 -1.10
CA VAL A 346 -42.08 6.83 -0.99
C VAL A 346 -43.19 5.79 -0.82
N THR A 347 -42.90 4.57 -1.24
CA THR A 347 -43.79 3.41 -1.06
C THR A 347 -43.30 2.49 0.06
N ALA A 348 -44.20 1.63 0.57
CA ALA A 348 -43.86 0.62 1.55
C ALA A 348 -42.67 -0.25 1.09
N GLY A 349 -41.66 -0.40 1.94
CA GLY A 349 -40.44 -1.17 1.67
C GLY A 349 -39.36 -0.42 0.89
N GLN A 350 -39.62 0.79 0.38
CA GLN A 350 -38.59 1.58 -0.29
C GLN A 350 -37.48 1.98 0.68
N SER A 351 -36.22 1.77 0.29
CA SER A 351 -35.03 2.17 1.07
C SER A 351 -34.95 3.70 1.17
N VAL A 352 -34.86 4.22 2.41
CA VAL A 352 -34.78 5.66 2.69
C VAL A 352 -33.36 6.04 3.07
N VAL A 353 -32.78 5.36 4.06
CA VAL A 353 -31.43 5.60 4.55
C VAL A 353 -30.73 4.27 4.76
N HIS A 354 -29.45 4.23 4.43
CA HIS A 354 -28.60 3.10 4.67
C HIS A 354 -27.50 3.50 5.66
N VAL A 355 -27.43 2.79 6.79
CA VAL A 355 -26.47 3.04 7.86
C VAL A 355 -25.54 1.84 7.98
N ALA A 356 -24.23 2.08 8.07
CA ALA A 356 -23.24 1.04 8.32
C ALA A 356 -22.21 1.49 9.37
N ASP A 357 -21.77 0.58 10.23
CA ASP A 357 -20.57 0.79 11.07
C ASP A 357 -19.33 0.32 10.31
N LEU A 358 -18.53 1.28 9.85
CA LEU A 358 -17.35 1.06 9.00
C LEU A 358 -16.07 0.74 9.80
N LYS A 359 -16.16 0.61 11.13
CA LYS A 359 -15.01 0.26 11.98
C LYS A 359 -14.53 -1.17 11.77
N ARG A 360 -15.39 -2.04 11.24
CA ARG A 360 -15.06 -3.39 10.83
C ARG A 360 -15.62 -3.68 9.46
N LEU A 361 -14.82 -4.32 8.63
CA LEU A 361 -15.19 -4.65 7.26
C LEU A 361 -14.95 -6.13 7.00
N TRP A 362 -15.70 -6.65 6.04
CA TRP A 362 -15.45 -7.91 5.37
C TRP A 362 -14.68 -7.66 4.08
N LEU A 363 -13.55 -8.33 3.91
CA LEU A 363 -12.93 -8.57 2.62
C LEU A 363 -13.65 -9.76 1.97
N ASP A 364 -14.62 -9.50 1.10
CA ASP A 364 -15.33 -10.53 0.33
C ASP A 364 -14.54 -10.83 -0.95
N ALA A 365 -13.62 -11.80 -0.86
CA ALA A 365 -12.73 -12.19 -1.94
C ALA A 365 -13.32 -13.33 -2.78
N ARG A 366 -13.15 -13.23 -4.10
CA ARG A 366 -13.63 -14.19 -5.08
C ARG A 366 -12.46 -14.89 -5.74
N ILE A 367 -12.21 -16.13 -5.33
CA ILE A 367 -11.10 -16.96 -5.80
C ILE A 367 -11.58 -17.76 -7.01
N ALA A 368 -10.83 -17.74 -8.10
CA ALA A 368 -11.15 -18.51 -9.31
C ALA A 368 -11.15 -20.02 -9.02
N GLU A 369 -12.11 -20.75 -9.58
CA GLU A 369 -12.25 -22.21 -9.38
C GLU A 369 -10.94 -22.99 -9.65
N SER A 370 -10.14 -22.55 -10.63
CA SER A 370 -8.83 -23.12 -10.96
C SER A 370 -7.81 -23.04 -9.81
N ASP A 371 -7.90 -22.03 -8.95
CA ASP A 371 -6.96 -21.77 -7.87
C ASP A 371 -7.45 -22.27 -6.51
N VAL A 372 -8.73 -22.61 -6.37
CA VAL A 372 -9.33 -23.06 -5.10
C VAL A 372 -8.62 -24.29 -4.55
N THR A 373 -8.20 -25.22 -5.41
CA THR A 373 -7.48 -26.45 -4.99
C THR A 373 -6.11 -26.16 -4.36
N ARG A 374 -5.51 -24.99 -4.67
CA ARG A 374 -4.26 -24.54 -4.05
C ARG A 374 -4.47 -23.99 -2.65
N VAL A 375 -5.68 -23.52 -2.35
CA VAL A 375 -6.07 -22.95 -1.06
C VAL A 375 -6.60 -24.05 -0.14
N SER A 376 -5.73 -24.62 0.70
CA SER A 376 -6.14 -25.67 1.65
C SER A 376 -6.92 -25.07 2.83
N LYS A 377 -6.36 -24.02 3.44
CA LYS A 377 -7.01 -23.26 4.51
C LYS A 377 -6.53 -21.81 4.42
N PRO A 378 -7.42 -20.85 4.12
CA PRO A 378 -7.01 -19.47 4.02
C PRO A 378 -6.52 -18.95 5.38
N THR A 379 -5.28 -18.47 5.42
CA THR A 379 -4.65 -17.94 6.65
C THR A 379 -4.65 -16.42 6.70
N GLY A 380 -5.12 -15.75 5.65
CA GLY A 380 -5.19 -14.31 5.57
C GLY A 380 -5.19 -13.83 4.13
N ALA A 381 -4.95 -12.53 3.95
CA ALA A 381 -4.85 -11.91 2.64
C ALA A 381 -3.95 -10.67 2.69
N PHE A 382 -3.48 -10.22 1.53
CA PHE A 382 -2.94 -8.87 1.38
C PHE A 382 -3.53 -8.18 0.15
N PHE A 383 -3.67 -6.86 0.22
CA PHE A 383 -4.22 -6.04 -0.86
C PHE A 383 -3.69 -4.60 -0.76
N SER A 384 -3.76 -3.85 -1.85
CA SER A 384 -3.43 -2.42 -1.86
C SER A 384 -4.56 -1.60 -2.48
N LEU A 385 -4.65 -0.33 -2.09
CA LEU A 385 -5.66 0.61 -2.60
C LEU A 385 -5.27 1.25 -3.95
N GLY A 386 -4.15 0.83 -4.53
CA GLY A 386 -3.59 1.37 -5.76
C GLY A 386 -2.12 0.99 -5.94
N LYS A 387 -1.52 1.42 -7.06
CA LYS A 387 -0.12 1.08 -7.41
C LYS A 387 0.93 1.67 -6.45
N ASN A 388 0.61 2.78 -5.79
CA ASN A 388 1.53 3.49 -4.88
C ASN A 388 0.99 3.55 -3.44
N SER A 389 0.06 2.65 -3.09
CA SER A 389 -0.49 2.58 -1.74
C SER A 389 0.21 1.49 -0.94
N GLU A 390 0.36 1.73 0.36
CA GLU A 390 0.84 0.74 1.31
C GLU A 390 0.05 -0.58 1.18
N THR A 391 0.77 -1.69 1.19
CA THR A 391 0.19 -3.03 1.17
C THR A 391 -0.44 -3.31 2.54
N ILE A 392 -1.75 -3.48 2.58
CA ILE A 392 -2.48 -3.90 3.77
C ILE A 392 -2.45 -5.43 3.81
N SER A 393 -1.84 -6.00 4.86
CA SER A 393 -1.86 -7.44 5.11
C SER A 393 -2.75 -7.72 6.31
N ILE A 394 -3.61 -8.73 6.19
CA ILE A 394 -4.46 -9.26 7.25
C ILE A 394 -4.17 -10.75 7.44
N GLU A 395 -4.13 -11.18 8.69
CA GLU A 395 -3.74 -12.52 9.14
C GLU A 395 -4.76 -13.07 10.15
N VAL A 396 -5.24 -14.28 9.87
CA VAL A 396 -6.30 -14.92 10.63
C VAL A 396 -5.77 -15.26 12.03
N GLY A 397 -6.44 -14.76 13.06
CA GLY A 397 -6.07 -14.96 14.46
C GLY A 397 -5.16 -13.87 15.04
N LYS A 398 -4.70 -12.92 14.21
CA LYS A 398 -3.94 -11.74 14.65
C LYS A 398 -4.79 -10.48 14.56
N ASP A 399 -5.08 -10.04 13.35
CA ASP A 399 -5.81 -8.81 13.02
C ASP A 399 -7.04 -9.07 12.12
N SER A 400 -7.29 -10.35 11.79
CA SER A 400 -8.50 -10.76 11.08
C SER A 400 -9.08 -12.08 11.58
N ARG A 401 -10.34 -12.33 11.18
CA ARG A 401 -11.08 -13.57 11.41
C ARG A 401 -11.60 -14.10 10.09
N LEU A 402 -11.34 -15.37 9.81
CA LEU A 402 -11.98 -16.05 8.68
C LEU A 402 -13.46 -16.29 9.02
N VAL A 403 -14.36 -15.64 8.29
CA VAL A 403 -15.82 -15.74 8.47
C VAL A 403 -16.36 -16.92 7.68
N ALA A 404 -15.95 -17.04 6.42
CA ALA A 404 -16.37 -18.10 5.53
C ALA A 404 -15.30 -18.40 4.48
N PHE A 405 -15.19 -19.66 4.10
CA PHE A 405 -14.43 -20.09 2.93
C PHE A 405 -15.14 -21.29 2.31
N GLY A 406 -15.35 -21.26 0.99
CA GLY A 406 -16.02 -22.35 0.30
C GLY A 406 -17.54 -22.19 0.22
N GLY A 407 -18.25 -23.33 0.22
CA GLY A 407 -19.69 -23.41 0.05
C GLY A 407 -20.06 -23.96 -1.33
N MET A 408 -20.40 -23.06 -2.26
CA MET A 408 -20.80 -23.38 -3.63
C MET A 408 -20.02 -22.51 -4.60
N VAL A 409 -19.59 -23.09 -5.72
CA VAL A 409 -19.04 -22.31 -6.84
C VAL A 409 -20.17 -21.47 -7.42
N ASP A 410 -19.98 -20.15 -7.48
CA ASP A 410 -20.91 -19.27 -8.16
C ASP A 410 -20.89 -19.59 -9.67
N ALA A 411 -21.99 -20.10 -10.21
CA ALA A 411 -22.04 -20.62 -11.58
C ALA A 411 -21.81 -19.54 -12.66
N ASN A 412 -22.07 -18.27 -12.34
CA ASN A 412 -21.91 -17.16 -13.28
C ASN A 412 -20.46 -16.67 -13.32
N THR A 413 -19.84 -16.54 -12.14
CA THR A 413 -18.48 -16.01 -12.01
C THR A 413 -17.40 -17.09 -12.01
N ARG A 414 -17.78 -18.36 -11.80
CA ARG A 414 -16.87 -19.50 -11.56
C ARG A 414 -15.86 -19.21 -10.45
N THR A 415 -16.35 -18.63 -9.36
CA THR A 415 -15.55 -18.29 -8.19
C THR A 415 -16.09 -18.92 -6.92
N VAL A 416 -15.21 -19.06 -5.93
CA VAL A 416 -15.53 -19.48 -4.57
C VAL A 416 -15.25 -18.30 -3.62
N PRO A 417 -16.17 -17.99 -2.69
CA PRO A 417 -15.96 -16.89 -1.76
C PRO A 417 -14.99 -17.27 -0.63
N ALA A 418 -14.15 -16.31 -0.26
CA ALA A 418 -13.37 -16.27 0.98
C ALA A 418 -13.62 -14.93 1.67
N ILE A 419 -14.25 -14.96 2.85
CA ILE A 419 -14.67 -13.77 3.58
C ILE A 419 -13.85 -13.64 4.85
N PHE A 420 -13.08 -12.54 4.94
CA PHE A 420 -12.29 -12.19 6.11
C PHE A 420 -12.85 -10.95 6.78
N GLU A 421 -13.07 -10.99 8.08
CA GLU A 421 -13.40 -9.82 8.88
C GLU A 421 -12.13 -9.22 9.48
N PHE A 422 -11.98 -7.90 9.39
CA PHE A 422 -10.84 -7.18 9.93
C PHE A 422 -11.24 -5.78 10.41
N ASP A 423 -10.44 -5.19 11.30
CA ASP A 423 -10.67 -3.85 11.84
C ASP A 423 -10.17 -2.77 10.85
N ASN A 424 -10.87 -1.63 10.81
CA ASN A 424 -10.56 -0.45 9.99
C ASN A 424 -10.41 0.78 10.90
N PRO A 425 -9.38 0.83 11.77
CA PRO A 425 -9.26 1.82 12.84
C PRO A 425 -9.12 3.25 12.30
N ASP A 426 -8.41 3.43 11.19
CA ASP A 426 -8.14 4.76 10.60
C ASP A 426 -9.30 5.27 9.74
N GLY A 427 -10.34 4.45 9.49
CA GLY A 427 -11.48 4.82 8.64
C GLY A 427 -11.11 5.10 7.18
N ARG A 428 -9.90 4.73 6.75
CA ARG A 428 -9.40 4.98 5.38
C ARG A 428 -10.10 4.12 4.34
N LEU A 429 -10.58 2.94 4.74
CA LEU A 429 -11.27 2.00 3.87
C LEU A 429 -12.77 2.32 3.84
N GLN A 430 -13.32 2.38 2.63
CA GLN A 430 -14.74 2.63 2.39
C GLN A 430 -15.45 1.33 1.99
N ALA A 431 -16.69 1.18 2.44
CA ALA A 431 -17.56 0.10 1.95
C ALA A 431 -17.81 0.24 0.45
N GLY A 432 -17.87 -0.89 -0.25
CA GLY A 432 -18.08 -0.97 -1.70
C GLY A 432 -16.80 -0.85 -2.54
N MET A 433 -15.64 -0.56 -1.95
CA MET A 433 -14.37 -0.55 -2.68
C MET A 433 -14.03 -1.93 -3.24
N ASN A 434 -13.61 -1.98 -4.50
CA ASN A 434 -13.03 -3.16 -5.11
C ASN A 434 -11.51 -3.09 -5.01
N VAL A 435 -10.88 -4.17 -4.53
CA VAL A 435 -9.44 -4.29 -4.39
C VAL A 435 -8.96 -5.59 -5.03
N GLN A 436 -7.73 -5.56 -5.56
CA GLN A 436 -7.06 -6.78 -5.97
C GLN A 436 -6.37 -7.36 -4.73
N ALA A 437 -6.87 -8.50 -4.27
CA ALA A 437 -6.36 -9.18 -3.10
C ALA A 437 -5.56 -10.42 -3.50
N SER A 438 -4.64 -10.81 -2.64
CA SER A 438 -3.94 -12.08 -2.73
C SER A 438 -4.21 -12.85 -1.45
N ILE A 439 -4.84 -14.01 -1.57
CA ILE A 439 -5.30 -14.83 -0.44
C ILE A 439 -4.23 -15.84 -0.11
N TYR A 440 -3.74 -15.84 1.14
CA TYR A 440 -2.74 -16.82 1.58
C TYR A 440 -3.37 -18.21 1.64
N THR A 441 -2.70 -19.18 1.02
CA THR A 441 -3.20 -20.55 0.81
C THR A 441 -3.13 -21.44 2.07
N GLY A 442 -2.37 -20.99 3.08
CA GLY A 442 -1.97 -21.77 4.25
C GLY A 442 -0.67 -22.56 4.06
N LYS A 443 -0.02 -22.45 2.89
CA LYS A 443 1.32 -23.00 2.63
C LYS A 443 2.36 -21.90 2.63
N SER A 444 3.59 -22.25 2.96
CA SER A 444 4.76 -21.39 2.86
C SER A 444 5.95 -22.19 2.36
N THR A 445 6.87 -21.49 1.71
CA THR A 445 8.14 -22.05 1.23
C THR A 445 9.29 -21.24 1.83
N GLN A 446 10.31 -21.93 2.33
CA GLN A 446 11.59 -21.32 2.68
C GLN A 446 12.44 -21.21 1.42
N GLY A 447 12.99 -20.03 1.15
CA GLY A 447 13.89 -19.85 0.02
C GLY A 447 14.32 -18.40 -0.17
N VAL A 448 15.02 -18.16 -1.28
CA VAL A 448 15.42 -16.81 -1.67
C VAL A 448 14.19 -15.99 -2.02
N ALA A 449 14.08 -14.80 -1.44
CA ALA A 449 13.06 -13.84 -1.82
C ALA A 449 13.64 -12.43 -1.85
N VAL A 450 13.09 -11.62 -2.74
CA VAL A 450 13.57 -10.27 -3.02
C VAL A 450 12.41 -9.28 -2.87
N PRO A 451 12.68 -8.00 -2.55
CA PRO A 451 11.66 -6.98 -2.59
C PRO A 451 11.06 -6.86 -4.00
N VAL A 452 9.77 -6.61 -4.11
CA VAL A 452 9.10 -6.39 -5.40
C VAL A 452 9.73 -5.23 -6.17
N SER A 453 10.26 -4.22 -5.47
CA SER A 453 10.97 -3.08 -6.07
C SER A 453 12.30 -3.46 -6.75
N ALA A 454 12.89 -4.61 -6.41
CA ALA A 454 14.12 -5.09 -7.02
C ALA A 454 13.88 -5.81 -8.36
N VAL A 455 12.65 -6.28 -8.61
CA VAL A 455 12.30 -7.04 -9.82
C VAL A 455 11.84 -6.07 -10.90
N ILE A 456 12.57 -6.03 -12.00
CA ILE A 456 12.24 -5.23 -13.17
C ILE A 456 11.70 -6.14 -14.27
N ASP A 457 10.59 -5.74 -14.89
CA ASP A 457 10.17 -6.32 -16.16
C ASP A 457 11.01 -5.70 -17.28
N ASP A 458 11.80 -6.54 -17.93
CA ASP A 458 12.62 -6.14 -19.06
C ASP A 458 12.21 -6.95 -20.28
N SER A 459 11.32 -6.34 -21.09
CA SER A 459 10.74 -6.95 -22.29
C SER A 459 10.02 -8.29 -22.00
N GLY A 460 9.22 -8.32 -20.93
CA GLY A 460 8.46 -9.51 -20.52
C GLY A 460 9.26 -10.57 -19.76
N THR A 461 10.52 -10.28 -19.43
CA THR A 461 11.37 -11.13 -18.60
C THR A 461 11.62 -10.46 -17.25
N SER A 462 11.40 -11.18 -16.15
CA SER A 462 11.76 -10.69 -14.81
C SER A 462 13.27 -10.73 -14.61
N VAL A 463 13.85 -9.57 -14.29
CA VAL A 463 15.28 -9.42 -14.05
C VAL A 463 15.55 -8.68 -12.75
N VAL A 464 16.73 -8.92 -12.19
CA VAL A 464 17.31 -8.14 -11.09
C VAL A 464 18.72 -7.70 -11.46
N PHE A 465 19.25 -6.72 -10.72
CA PHE A 465 20.62 -6.26 -10.88
C PHE A 465 21.43 -6.67 -9.65
N VAL A 466 22.43 -7.53 -9.87
CA VAL A 466 23.30 -8.06 -8.82
C VAL A 466 24.57 -7.24 -8.78
N LEU A 467 24.91 -6.74 -7.59
CA LEU A 467 26.16 -6.04 -7.37
C LEU A 467 27.33 -7.03 -7.43
N ARG A 468 28.32 -6.74 -8.28
CA ARG A 468 29.59 -7.46 -8.33
C ARG A 468 30.63 -6.75 -7.48
N GLU A 469 30.82 -5.48 -7.78
CA GLU A 469 31.67 -4.53 -7.04
C GLU A 469 30.92 -3.20 -7.00
N GLY A 470 31.30 -2.28 -6.11
CA GLY A 470 30.49 -1.12 -5.69
C GLY A 470 29.82 -0.29 -6.80
N GLU A 471 30.36 -0.30 -8.01
CA GLU A 471 29.83 0.42 -9.18
C GLU A 471 29.49 -0.50 -10.38
N SER A 472 29.68 -1.81 -10.23
CA SER A 472 29.58 -2.82 -11.28
C SER A 472 28.41 -3.75 -11.01
N PHE A 473 27.44 -3.75 -11.93
CA PHE A 473 26.20 -4.52 -11.79
C PHE A 473 26.04 -5.54 -12.91
N GLU A 474 25.56 -6.73 -12.57
CA GLU A 474 25.18 -7.75 -13.53
C GLU A 474 23.66 -7.83 -13.65
N ARG A 475 23.15 -7.71 -14.87
CA ARG A 475 21.75 -8.03 -15.18
C ARG A 475 21.54 -9.53 -15.12
N ARG A 476 20.66 -9.98 -14.22
CA ARG A 476 20.34 -11.40 -14.07
C ARG A 476 18.86 -11.70 -14.28
N VAL A 477 18.60 -12.66 -15.15
CA VAL A 477 17.26 -13.21 -15.35
C VAL A 477 16.90 -14.10 -14.16
N ILE A 478 15.69 -13.94 -13.65
CA ILE A 478 15.17 -14.73 -12.54
C ILE A 478 13.83 -15.36 -12.89
N THR A 479 13.52 -16.46 -12.22
CA THR A 479 12.18 -17.05 -12.24
C THR A 479 11.52 -16.75 -10.91
N THR A 480 10.41 -16.02 -10.96
CA THR A 480 9.66 -15.62 -9.77
C THR A 480 8.64 -16.69 -9.38
N GLY A 481 8.35 -16.76 -8.09
CA GLY A 481 7.34 -17.62 -7.48
C GLY A 481 6.20 -16.81 -6.87
N SER A 482 5.68 -17.29 -5.74
CA SER A 482 4.61 -16.59 -5.01
C SER A 482 5.06 -15.23 -4.48
N ARG A 483 4.12 -14.30 -4.45
CA ARG A 483 4.27 -12.99 -3.81
C ARG A 483 3.65 -13.03 -2.41
N ASP A 484 4.36 -12.47 -1.44
CA ASP A 484 3.94 -12.28 -0.05
C ASP A 484 4.14 -10.80 0.33
N GLY A 485 3.08 -10.01 0.19
CA GLY A 485 3.13 -8.57 0.40
C GLY A 485 4.12 -7.87 -0.55
N ASP A 486 5.17 -7.28 0.03
CA ASP A 486 6.22 -6.55 -0.71
C ASP A 486 7.41 -7.43 -1.12
N TRP A 487 7.29 -8.75 -0.93
CA TRP A 487 8.32 -9.73 -1.25
C TRP A 487 7.84 -10.70 -2.33
N VAL A 488 8.76 -11.13 -3.17
CA VAL A 488 8.53 -12.16 -4.19
C VAL A 488 9.56 -13.27 -4.05
N ALA A 489 9.10 -14.52 -3.99
CA ALA A 489 9.97 -15.69 -4.01
C ALA A 489 10.72 -15.77 -5.34
N VAL A 490 11.98 -16.21 -5.30
CA VAL A 490 12.80 -16.47 -6.48
C VAL A 490 13.09 -17.96 -6.55
N LEU A 491 12.53 -18.61 -7.56
CA LEU A 491 12.65 -20.07 -7.77
C LEU A 491 14.00 -20.43 -8.38
N SER A 492 14.57 -19.54 -9.21
CA SER A 492 15.90 -19.72 -9.79
C SER A 492 16.48 -18.40 -10.28
N GLY A 493 17.81 -18.35 -10.41
CA GLY A 493 18.56 -17.21 -10.94
C GLY A 493 19.27 -16.38 -9.87
N LEU A 494 19.04 -16.63 -8.57
CA LEU A 494 19.76 -15.96 -7.48
C LEU A 494 20.18 -16.95 -6.41
N LYS A 495 21.26 -16.62 -5.71
CA LYS A 495 21.76 -17.35 -4.54
C LYS A 495 21.71 -16.47 -3.29
N ALA A 496 21.53 -17.12 -2.14
CA ALA A 496 21.68 -16.43 -0.85
C ALA A 496 23.11 -15.86 -0.73
N GLY A 497 23.22 -14.71 -0.09
CA GLY A 497 24.49 -13.99 0.09
C GLY A 497 24.85 -13.00 -1.02
N GLU A 498 24.24 -13.08 -2.21
CA GLU A 498 24.42 -12.08 -3.26
C GLU A 498 23.75 -10.75 -2.88
N ARG A 499 24.30 -9.62 -3.32
CA ARG A 499 23.69 -8.29 -3.12
C ARG A 499 22.97 -7.85 -4.37
N ILE A 500 21.74 -7.37 -4.23
CA ILE A 500 20.93 -6.87 -5.35
C ILE A 500 20.47 -5.44 -5.11
N VAL A 501 20.21 -4.72 -6.20
CA VAL A 501 19.62 -3.38 -6.16
C VAL A 501 18.16 -3.48 -5.76
N THR A 502 17.80 -2.88 -4.61
CA THR A 502 16.44 -2.87 -4.07
C THR A 502 15.75 -1.52 -4.26
N LEU A 503 16.52 -0.43 -4.39
CA LEU A 503 16.07 0.89 -4.81
C LEU A 503 16.98 1.39 -5.94
N GLY A 504 16.40 2.00 -6.97
CA GLY A 504 17.15 2.49 -8.14
C GLY A 504 17.38 1.46 -9.25
N ALA A 505 16.79 0.26 -9.16
CA ALA A 505 16.98 -0.83 -10.14
C ALA A 505 16.58 -0.43 -11.57
N TYR A 506 15.58 0.43 -11.73
CA TYR A 506 15.19 0.96 -13.04
C TYR A 506 16.26 1.87 -13.65
N GLN A 507 16.93 2.69 -12.84
CA GLN A 507 18.01 3.58 -13.28
C GLN A 507 19.24 2.77 -13.71
N VAL A 508 19.58 1.70 -12.99
CA VAL A 508 20.63 0.75 -13.40
C VAL A 508 20.28 0.09 -14.74
N ARG A 509 19.01 -0.30 -14.95
CA ARG A 509 18.55 -0.79 -16.26
C ARG A 509 18.74 0.24 -17.37
N LEU A 510 18.42 1.51 -17.12
CA LEU A 510 18.61 2.56 -18.12
C LEU A 510 20.09 2.75 -18.47
N ALA A 511 20.97 2.72 -17.47
CA ALA A 511 22.42 2.78 -17.67
C ALA A 511 22.93 1.63 -18.56
N ALA A 512 22.34 0.43 -18.44
CA ALA A 512 22.65 -0.72 -19.28
C ALA A 512 22.24 -0.54 -20.76
N THR A 513 21.26 0.32 -21.03
CA THR A 513 20.71 0.56 -22.39
C THR A 513 21.21 1.85 -23.04
N ALA A 514 21.85 2.73 -22.28
CA ALA A 514 22.54 3.87 -22.87
C ALA A 514 23.62 3.32 -23.83
N PRO A 515 23.78 3.89 -25.04
CA PRO A 515 25.01 3.67 -25.79
C PRO A 515 26.13 3.98 -24.82
N ALA A 516 27.06 3.03 -24.59
CA ALA A 516 28.23 3.26 -23.75
C ALA A 516 28.71 4.67 -24.06
N ALA A 517 28.54 5.60 -23.11
CA ALA A 517 28.78 6.99 -23.40
C ALA A 517 30.24 7.05 -23.84
N ILE A 518 30.44 7.32 -25.12
CA ILE A 518 31.74 7.64 -25.66
C ILE A 518 32.16 8.89 -24.90
N GLY A 519 33.05 8.72 -23.91
CA GLY A 519 33.77 9.82 -23.27
C GLY A 519 33.26 10.28 -21.89
N HIS A 520 33.25 9.40 -20.89
CA HIS A 520 34.13 9.67 -19.74
C HIS A 520 35.15 8.55 -19.76
N GLY A 521 36.30 8.84 -20.37
CA GLY A 521 37.33 7.86 -20.59
C GLY A 521 37.76 7.23 -19.26
N HIS A 522 37.84 5.91 -19.25
CA HIS A 522 39.00 5.26 -18.67
C HIS A 522 40.21 5.67 -19.50
N ALA A 523 40.65 6.90 -19.28
CA ALA A 523 41.87 7.49 -19.75
C ALA A 523 42.35 8.39 -18.61
N HIS A 524 42.96 7.78 -17.61
CA HIS A 524 43.79 8.44 -16.62
C HIS A 524 45.00 7.56 -16.34
#